data_AF-A0A357M9T9-F1
#
_entry.id   AF-A0A357M9T9-F1
#
_cell.length_a   1.000
_cell.length_b   1.000
_cell.length_c   1.000
_cell.angle_alpha   90.00
_cell.angle_beta   90.00
_cell.angle_gamma   90.00
#
_symmetry.space_group_name_H-M   'P 1'
#
loop_
_entity.id
_entity.type
_entity.pdbx_description
1 polymer ?
#
loop_
_entity_poly.entity_id
_entity_poly.type
_entity_poly.pdbx_seq_one_letter_code
_entity_poly.pdbx_strand_id
1 'polypeptide(L)'
;LHHFPNKEALIIGMVEDLTNHFFNNVQDRVMSEKVEKGKWSRAVTKAVDDDIKEGKEMGTALAAALFTNPAILNKFQNQYAKWQQNIENDGIDPVHSTIVRMAADGLWYSEMFGLGVLDDELRTKVIHELINMTK
;
A
#
# COMPACT_ATOMS: atom_id res chain seq x y z
N LEU A 1 -18.80 24.16 -1.60
CA LEU A 1 -19.55 22.90 -1.40
C LEU A 1 -20.18 22.34 -2.69
N HIS A 2 -19.76 22.77 -3.90
CA HIS A 2 -20.47 22.52 -5.17
C HIS A 2 -19.91 21.40 -6.06
N HIS A 3 -19.04 20.51 -5.55
CA HIS A 3 -18.45 19.42 -6.35
C HIS A 3 -19.18 18.07 -6.22
N PHE A 4 -19.96 17.84 -5.16
CA PHE A 4 -20.56 16.54 -4.89
C PHE A 4 -22.08 16.64 -4.72
N PRO A 5 -22.88 15.81 -5.43
CA PRO A 5 -24.33 15.87 -5.38
C PRO A 5 -24.93 15.41 -4.04
N ASN A 6 -24.21 14.62 -3.25
CA ASN A 6 -24.62 14.17 -1.91
C ASN A 6 -23.40 13.70 -1.08
N LYS A 7 -23.64 13.33 0.18
CA LYS A 7 -22.59 12.85 1.12
C LYS A 7 -21.89 11.58 0.63
N GLU A 8 -22.62 10.67 -0.02
CA GLU A 8 -22.07 9.43 -0.56
C GLU A 8 -21.07 9.72 -1.69
N ALA A 9 -21.42 10.60 -2.63
CA ALA A 9 -20.53 11.02 -3.70
C ALA A 9 -19.26 11.73 -3.18
N LEU A 10 -19.37 12.50 -2.09
CA LEU A 10 -18.20 13.09 -1.42
C LEU A 10 -17.28 12.00 -0.84
N ILE A 11 -17.84 11.04 -0.10
CA ILE A 11 -17.07 9.93 0.48
C ILE A 11 -16.37 9.13 -0.62
N ILE A 12 -17.08 8.83 -1.71
CA ILE A 12 -16.51 8.13 -2.88
C ILE A 12 -15.33 8.91 -3.45
N GLY A 13 -15.50 10.22 -3.69
CA GLY A 13 -14.42 11.05 -4.22
C GLY A 13 -13.20 11.11 -3.31
N MET A 14 -13.39 11.21 -1.99
CA MET A 14 -12.29 11.20 -1.01
C MET A 14 -11.54 9.87 -1.03
N VAL A 15 -12.27 8.75 -1.05
CA VAL A 15 -11.66 7.42 -1.08
C VAL A 15 -10.90 7.20 -2.39
N GLU A 16 -11.44 7.64 -3.52
CA GLU A 16 -10.75 7.57 -4.81
C GLU A 16 -9.45 8.40 -4.82
N ASP A 17 -9.47 9.61 -4.24
CA ASP A 17 -8.29 10.46 -4.16
C ASP A 17 -7.18 9.84 -3.29
N LEU A 18 -7.53 9.37 -2.10
CA LEU A 18 -6.60 8.67 -1.20
C LEU A 18 -6.02 7.40 -1.84
N THR A 19 -6.85 6.65 -2.54
CA THR A 19 -6.45 5.44 -3.28
C THR A 19 -5.44 5.77 -4.38
N ASN A 20 -5.76 6.78 -5.20
CA ASN A 20 -4.88 7.21 -6.29
C ASN A 20 -3.57 7.78 -5.74
N HIS A 21 -3.61 8.54 -4.65
CA HIS A 21 -2.43 9.09 -4.01
C HIS A 21 -1.45 7.98 -3.62
N PHE A 22 -1.93 6.94 -2.92
CA PHE A 22 -1.08 5.81 -2.53
C PHE A 22 -0.53 5.05 -3.74
N PHE A 23 -1.35 4.77 -4.76
CA PHE A 23 -0.90 4.06 -5.95
C PHE A 23 0.14 4.84 -6.75
N ASN A 24 -0.03 6.17 -6.86
CA ASN A 24 0.96 7.04 -7.47
C ASN A 24 2.24 7.09 -6.64
N ASN A 25 2.15 7.14 -5.32
CA ASN A 25 3.30 7.11 -4.42
C ASN A 25 4.18 5.86 -4.64
N VAL A 26 3.56 4.67 -4.75
CA VAL A 26 4.29 3.44 -5.11
C VAL A 26 4.91 3.55 -6.51
N GLN A 27 4.15 4.03 -7.50
CA GLN A 27 4.64 4.16 -8.87
C GLN A 27 5.84 5.11 -8.96
N ASP A 28 5.77 6.27 -8.32
CA ASP A 28 6.84 7.26 -8.28
C ASP A 28 8.10 6.69 -7.63
N ARG A 29 7.94 5.91 -6.53
CA ARG A 29 9.06 5.20 -5.91
C ARG A 29 9.70 4.22 -6.87
N VAL A 30 8.91 3.38 -7.54
CA VAL A 30 9.44 2.44 -8.55
C VAL A 30 10.23 3.17 -9.64
N MET A 31 9.73 4.30 -10.12
CA MET A 31 10.39 5.10 -11.16
C MET A 31 11.68 5.77 -10.66
N SER A 32 11.78 6.03 -9.35
CA SER A 32 12.95 6.64 -8.72
C SER A 32 14.03 5.63 -8.26
N GLU A 33 13.71 4.34 -8.23
CA GLU A 33 14.65 3.29 -7.81
C GLU A 33 15.81 3.16 -8.81
N LYS A 34 17.04 3.21 -8.30
CA LYS A 34 18.26 3.05 -9.12
C LYS A 34 18.63 1.59 -9.35
N VAL A 35 18.15 0.70 -8.47
CA VAL A 35 18.44 -0.74 -8.52
C VAL A 35 17.19 -1.41 -9.04
N GLU A 36 17.28 -2.04 -10.21
CA GLU A 36 16.15 -2.70 -10.87
C GLU A 36 15.66 -3.94 -10.12
N LYS A 37 16.60 -4.72 -9.59
CA LYS A 37 16.32 -5.93 -8.81
C LYS A 37 15.60 -5.57 -7.50
N GLY A 38 14.40 -6.09 -7.27
CA GLY A 38 13.59 -5.92 -6.07
C GLY A 38 12.89 -4.57 -5.96
N LYS A 39 12.83 -3.79 -7.04
CA LYS A 39 12.37 -2.40 -7.01
C LYS A 39 10.89 -2.27 -6.62
N TRP A 40 10.02 -3.15 -7.09
CA TRP A 40 8.60 -3.12 -6.77
C TRP A 40 8.36 -3.46 -5.30
N SER A 41 9.01 -4.52 -4.83
CA SER A 41 8.92 -4.99 -3.45
C SER A 41 9.43 -3.92 -2.48
N ARG A 42 10.53 -3.23 -2.81
CA ARG A 42 11.02 -2.08 -2.02
C ARG A 42 10.07 -0.90 -2.06
N ALA A 43 9.59 -0.53 -3.25
CA ALA A 43 8.74 0.64 -3.42
C ALA A 43 7.45 0.49 -2.59
N VAL A 44 6.80 -0.68 -2.63
CA VAL A 44 5.63 -0.98 -1.81
C VAL A 44 5.96 -0.90 -0.32
N THR A 45 7.05 -1.54 0.12
CA THR A 45 7.47 -1.51 1.53
C THR A 45 7.70 -0.09 2.04
N LYS A 46 8.37 0.75 1.24
CA LYS A 46 8.65 2.15 1.58
C LYS A 46 7.39 3.01 1.56
N ALA A 47 6.47 2.77 0.61
CA ALA A 47 5.21 3.50 0.57
C ALA A 47 4.33 3.18 1.78
N VAL A 48 4.31 1.92 2.22
CA VAL A 48 3.62 1.50 3.45
C VAL A 48 4.25 2.15 4.68
N ASP A 49 5.58 2.13 4.80
CA ASP A 49 6.28 2.75 5.93
C ASP A 49 5.98 4.26 6.03
N ASP A 50 5.93 4.96 4.90
CA ASP A 50 5.61 6.38 4.87
C ASP A 50 4.11 6.65 5.17
N ASP A 51 3.17 5.86 4.62
CA ASP A 51 1.74 5.98 4.93
C ASP A 51 1.45 5.77 6.43
N ILE A 52 2.13 4.79 7.05
CA ILE A 52 2.01 4.54 8.50
C ILE A 52 2.51 5.75 9.31
N LYS A 53 3.59 6.42 8.88
CA LYS A 53 4.17 7.57 9.58
C LYS A 53 3.39 8.87 9.36
N GLU A 54 2.87 9.09 8.16
CA GLU A 54 2.14 10.31 7.79
C GLU A 54 0.72 10.34 8.37
N GLY A 55 0.19 9.18 8.77
CA GLY A 55 -1.12 9.04 9.39
C GLY A 55 -2.07 8.30 8.47
N LYS A 56 -2.92 7.45 9.06
CA LYS A 56 -3.70 6.33 8.48
C LYS A 56 -4.75 6.69 7.41
N GLU A 57 -4.44 7.60 6.49
CA GLU A 57 -5.37 8.12 5.49
C GLU A 57 -5.79 7.01 4.51
N MET A 58 -4.83 6.26 3.97
CA MET A 58 -5.13 5.16 3.05
C MET A 58 -5.88 4.01 3.76
N GLY A 59 -5.53 3.69 5.01
CA GLY A 59 -6.24 2.67 5.79
C GLY A 59 -7.71 3.02 5.97
N THR A 60 -8.00 4.28 6.29
CA THR A 60 -9.38 4.77 6.38
C THR A 60 -10.10 4.67 5.03
N ALA A 61 -9.42 5.00 3.93
CA ALA A 61 -9.97 4.91 2.58
C ALA A 61 -10.32 3.46 2.20
N LEU A 62 -9.42 2.51 2.44
CA LEU A 62 -9.65 1.11 2.14
C LEU A 62 -10.79 0.53 3.01
N ALA A 63 -10.82 0.83 4.30
CA ALA A 63 -11.91 0.41 5.18
C ALA A 63 -13.26 0.93 4.68
N ALA A 64 -13.36 2.22 4.34
CA ALA A 64 -14.58 2.79 3.76
C ALA A 64 -14.96 2.10 2.45
N ALA A 65 -14.01 1.95 1.51
CA ALA A 65 -14.22 1.27 0.23
C ALA A 65 -14.81 -0.13 0.39
N LEU A 66 -14.22 -0.93 1.27
CA LEU A 66 -14.61 -2.32 1.54
C LEU A 66 -16.06 -2.44 2.02
N PHE A 67 -16.54 -1.48 2.82
CA PHE A 67 -17.87 -1.55 3.41
C PHE A 67 -18.95 -0.81 2.60
N THR A 68 -18.58 0.12 1.72
CA THR A 68 -19.57 1.03 1.11
C THR A 68 -19.62 1.05 -0.41
N ASN A 69 -18.60 0.58 -1.15
CA ASN A 69 -18.61 0.71 -2.61
C ASN A 69 -17.85 -0.40 -3.38
N PRO A 70 -18.56 -1.33 -4.04
CA PRO A 70 -17.95 -2.39 -4.86
C PRO A 70 -17.08 -1.88 -6.01
N ALA A 71 -17.38 -0.72 -6.61
CA ALA A 71 -16.61 -0.18 -7.72
C ALA A 71 -15.21 0.27 -7.26
N ILE A 72 -15.09 0.80 -6.04
CA ILE A 72 -13.79 1.17 -5.46
C ILE A 72 -12.99 -0.09 -5.15
N LEU A 73 -13.62 -1.11 -4.54
CA LEU A 73 -12.96 -2.39 -4.28
C LEU A 73 -12.42 -3.03 -5.57
N ASN A 74 -13.19 -3.00 -6.67
CA ASN A 74 -12.73 -3.48 -7.97
C ASN A 74 -11.49 -2.73 -8.48
N LYS A 75 -11.38 -1.41 -8.25
CA LYS A 75 -10.17 -0.63 -8.61
C LYS A 75 -8.96 -1.12 -7.82
N PHE A 76 -9.11 -1.33 -6.52
CA PHE A 76 -8.05 -1.90 -5.67
C PHE A 76 -7.58 -3.27 -6.16
N GLN A 77 -8.52 -4.19 -6.39
CA GLN A 77 -8.22 -5.53 -6.87
C GLN A 77 -7.46 -5.51 -8.20
N ASN A 78 -7.89 -4.68 -9.14
CA ASN A 78 -7.21 -4.53 -10.43
C ASN A 78 -5.80 -3.98 -10.29
N GLN A 79 -5.58 -3.03 -9.36
CA GLN A 79 -4.26 -2.47 -9.14
C GLN A 79 -3.32 -3.45 -8.43
N TYR A 80 -3.82 -4.14 -7.40
CA TYR A 80 -3.07 -5.19 -6.71
C TYR A 80 -2.70 -6.35 -7.64
N ALA A 81 -3.59 -6.73 -8.58
CA ALA A 81 -3.26 -7.75 -9.57
C ALA A 81 -2.07 -7.33 -10.46
N LYS A 82 -2.02 -6.07 -10.90
CA LYS A 82 -0.88 -5.53 -11.66
C LYS A 82 0.39 -5.51 -10.84
N TRP A 83 0.29 -5.06 -9.58
CA TRP A 83 1.44 -5.03 -8.68
C TRP A 83 1.96 -6.42 -8.38
N GLN A 84 1.09 -7.39 -8.13
CA GLN A 84 1.49 -8.77 -7.89
C GLN A 84 2.27 -9.33 -9.09
N GLN A 85 1.80 -9.10 -10.32
CA GLN A 85 2.55 -9.48 -11.52
C GLN A 85 3.94 -8.82 -11.57
N ASN A 86 4.04 -7.54 -11.25
CA ASN A 86 5.33 -6.85 -11.24
C ASN A 86 6.27 -7.35 -10.11
N ILE A 87 5.72 -7.64 -8.93
CA ILE A 87 6.43 -8.16 -7.75
C ILE A 87 6.94 -9.58 -7.99
N GLU A 88 6.17 -10.44 -8.66
CA GLU A 88 6.60 -11.78 -9.05
C GLU A 88 7.73 -11.74 -10.10
N ASN A 89 7.82 -10.66 -10.87
CA ASN A 89 8.84 -10.46 -11.91
C ASN A 89 9.91 -9.44 -11.50
N ASP A 90 10.08 -9.19 -10.20
CA ASP A 90 10.93 -8.12 -9.64
C ASP A 90 12.43 -8.47 -9.65
N GLY A 91 12.85 -9.52 -10.37
CA GLY A 91 14.26 -9.94 -10.46
C GLY A 91 14.83 -10.59 -9.18
N ILE A 92 13.99 -10.89 -8.19
CA ILE A 92 14.31 -11.68 -6.99
C ILE A 92 13.48 -12.96 -6.95
N ASP A 93 13.71 -13.81 -5.95
CA ASP A 93 12.85 -14.98 -5.75
C ASP A 93 11.38 -14.53 -5.58
N PRO A 94 10.44 -15.00 -6.42
CA PRO A 94 9.05 -14.56 -6.39
C PRO A 94 8.34 -14.91 -5.07
N VAL A 95 8.81 -15.94 -4.36
CA VAL A 95 8.32 -16.26 -3.02
C VAL A 95 8.75 -15.18 -2.03
N HIS A 96 10.02 -14.76 -2.07
CA HIS A 96 10.50 -13.67 -1.21
C HIS A 96 9.81 -12.34 -1.52
N SER A 97 9.67 -11.97 -2.79
CA SER A 97 8.97 -10.72 -3.16
C SER A 97 7.51 -10.72 -2.72
N THR A 98 6.83 -11.87 -2.85
CA THR A 98 5.47 -12.05 -2.38
C THR A 98 5.39 -11.96 -0.86
N ILE A 99 6.30 -12.60 -0.10
CA ILE A 99 6.36 -12.48 1.36
C ILE A 99 6.56 -11.02 1.78
N VAL A 100 7.47 -10.29 1.13
CA VAL A 100 7.73 -8.88 1.42
C VAL A 100 6.45 -8.06 1.29
N ARG A 101 5.72 -8.22 0.16
CA ARG A 101 4.43 -7.56 -0.02
C ARG A 101 3.40 -7.99 1.02
N MET A 102 3.31 -9.28 1.35
CA MET A 102 2.38 -9.82 2.38
C MET A 102 2.62 -9.20 3.74
N ALA A 103 3.89 -9.09 4.13
CA ALA A 103 4.29 -8.51 5.39
C ALA A 103 4.04 -6.99 5.42
N ALA A 104 4.30 -6.28 4.31
CA ALA A 104 4.00 -4.85 4.20
C ALA A 104 2.49 -4.59 4.37
N ASP A 105 1.63 -5.31 3.64
CA ASP A 105 0.17 -5.22 3.82
C ASP A 105 -0.24 -5.59 5.26
N GLY A 106 0.37 -6.62 5.85
CA GLY A 106 0.08 -7.05 7.21
C GLY A 106 0.41 -5.99 8.27
N LEU A 107 1.54 -5.28 8.11
CA LEU A 107 1.89 -4.13 8.94
C LEU A 107 0.85 -3.02 8.82
N TRP A 108 0.44 -2.73 7.58
CA TRP A 108 -0.58 -1.73 7.32
C TRP A 108 -1.93 -2.09 7.93
N TYR A 109 -2.36 -3.36 7.86
CA TYR A 109 -3.58 -3.85 8.50
C TYR A 109 -3.50 -3.82 10.02
N SER A 110 -2.34 -4.18 10.58
CA SER A 110 -2.08 -4.08 12.03
C SER A 110 -2.29 -2.66 12.52
N GLU A 111 -1.71 -1.67 11.83
CA GLU A 111 -1.85 -0.26 12.17
C GLU A 111 -3.28 0.24 11.97
N MET A 112 -3.91 -0.10 10.84
CA MET A 112 -5.27 0.33 10.51
C MET A 112 -6.30 -0.18 11.52
N PHE A 113 -6.25 -1.47 11.87
CA PHE A 113 -7.23 -2.10 12.74
C PHE A 113 -6.82 -2.13 14.22
N GLY A 114 -5.60 -1.69 14.56
CA GLY A 114 -5.06 -1.79 15.91
C GLY A 114 -4.76 -3.24 16.34
N LEU A 115 -4.46 -4.12 15.38
CA LEU A 115 -4.30 -5.56 15.61
C LEU A 115 -2.83 -5.93 15.71
N GLY A 116 -2.31 -6.03 16.95
CA GLY A 116 -0.92 -6.36 17.17
C GLY A 116 0.01 -5.25 16.68
N VAL A 117 -0.32 -4.01 17.01
CA VAL A 117 0.50 -2.82 16.69
C VAL A 117 1.89 -3.02 17.28
N LEU A 118 2.90 -2.83 16.43
CA LEU A 118 4.29 -2.94 16.84
C LEU A 118 4.72 -1.62 17.49
N ASP A 119 5.65 -1.70 18.45
CA ASP A 119 6.37 -0.50 18.85
C ASP A 119 7.25 0.02 17.69
N ASP A 120 7.62 1.30 17.76
CA ASP A 120 8.36 1.98 16.70
C ASP A 120 9.72 1.33 16.40
N GLU A 121 10.38 0.76 17.42
CA GLU A 121 11.69 0.13 17.29
C GLU A 121 11.56 -1.19 16.49
N LEU A 122 10.62 -2.05 16.88
CA LEU A 122 10.36 -3.30 16.21
C LEU A 122 9.85 -3.07 14.79
N ARG A 123 8.93 -2.11 14.58
CA ARG A 123 8.45 -1.76 13.24
C ARG A 123 9.59 -1.34 12.33
N THR A 124 10.50 -0.50 12.82
CA THR A 124 11.69 -0.07 12.05
C THR A 124 12.57 -1.25 11.66
N LYS A 125 12.80 -2.20 12.58
CA LYS A 125 13.57 -3.42 12.29
C LYS A 125 12.87 -4.31 11.26
N VAL A 126 11.56 -4.47 11.36
CA VAL A 126 10.78 -5.24 10.37
C VAL A 126 10.87 -4.59 8.99
N ILE A 127 10.60 -3.29 8.86
CA ILE A 127 10.74 -2.57 7.58
C ILE A 127 12.14 -2.73 6.99
N HIS A 128 13.18 -2.59 7.82
CA HIS A 128 14.55 -2.78 7.38
C HIS A 128 14.80 -4.19 6.84
N GLU A 129 14.30 -5.22 7.52
CA GLU A 129 14.45 -6.61 7.10
C GLU A 129 13.70 -6.88 5.79
N LEU A 130 12.47 -6.38 5.66
CA LEU A 130 11.71 -6.47 4.41
C LEU A 130 12.47 -5.84 3.24
N ILE A 131 13.10 -4.68 3.44
CA ILE A 131 13.97 -4.06 2.44
C ILE A 131 15.20 -4.92 2.14
N ASN A 132 15.82 -5.55 3.15
CA ASN A 132 16.98 -6.43 2.93
C ASN A 132 16.63 -7.66 2.07
N MET A 133 15.44 -8.23 2.25
CA MET A 133 14.94 -9.36 1.44
C MET A 133 14.80 -9.03 -0.06
N THR A 134 14.81 -7.75 -0.44
CA THR A 134 14.69 -7.31 -1.84
C THR A 134 16.01 -7.19 -2.61
N LYS A 135 17.15 -7.49 -1.98
CA LYS A 135 18.49 -7.28 -2.55
C LYS A 135 18.95 -8.40 -3.48
#